data_AF-A0A1R0M0N0-F1
#
_entry.id   AF-A0A1R0M0N0-F1
#
_cell.length_a   1.000
_cell.length_b   1.000
_cell.length_c   1.000
_cell.angle_alpha   90.00
_cell.angle_beta   90.00
_cell.angle_gamma   90.00
#
_symmetry.space_group_name_H-M   'P 1'
#
loop_
_entity.id
_entity.type
_entity.pdbx_description
1 polymer ?
#
loop_
_entity_poly.entity_id
_entity_poly.type
_entity_poly.pdbx_seq_one_letter_code
_entity_poly.pdbx_strand_id
1 'polypeptide(L)'
;MGTGGASTAFAEDAPPQVNAGQDGNAIPQAPADAAIDVPAHPDGCPPDPGFRFYNVKSTFVGDPKKTVYGDPGTTLSVSVAEGHTWTGTFTYSAKLSESVLVAAAEESISGSISYAKTTTVTLGGSWVVPKNQREGWLALGSKGYSFNWERGSTNGGCKWIVSNHGTAKLPALSPYIAHS
;
A
#
# COMPACT_ATOMS: atom_id res chain seq x y z
N MET A 1 29.81 -55.18 -27.02
CA MET A 1 30.39 -54.26 -26.03
C MET A 1 29.51 -53.02 -26.03
N GLY A 2 28.75 -52.83 -24.95
CA GLY A 2 27.89 -51.66 -24.79
C GLY A 2 28.56 -50.64 -23.88
N THR A 3 28.33 -49.36 -24.17
CA THR A 3 28.41 -48.25 -23.22
C THR A 3 27.36 -47.21 -23.63
N GLY A 4 26.34 -47.04 -22.81
CA GLY A 4 25.52 -45.83 -22.76
C GLY A 4 26.15 -44.79 -21.85
N GLY A 5 25.65 -43.55 -21.92
CA GLY A 5 26.02 -42.48 -20.98
C GLY A 5 25.71 -41.09 -21.54
N ALA A 6 24.77 -40.40 -20.90
CA ALA A 6 24.21 -39.10 -21.25
C ALA A 6 25.07 -37.90 -20.78
N SER A 7 24.61 -36.69 -21.19
CA SER A 7 24.97 -35.33 -20.69
C SER A 7 26.10 -34.67 -21.49
N THR A 8 26.11 -33.39 -21.89
CA THR A 8 25.34 -32.16 -21.62
C THR A 8 25.88 -31.10 -22.59
N ALA A 9 25.04 -30.23 -23.16
CA ALA A 9 25.30 -28.79 -23.32
C ALA A 9 24.10 -28.12 -24.01
N PHE A 10 23.26 -27.46 -23.21
CA PHE A 10 22.34 -26.44 -23.69
C PHE A 10 23.19 -25.27 -24.20
N ALA A 11 23.12 -25.00 -25.50
CA ALA A 11 23.40 -23.66 -26.00
C ALA A 11 22.25 -22.77 -25.55
N GLU A 12 22.57 -21.68 -24.85
CA GLU A 12 21.65 -20.59 -24.55
C GLU A 12 21.17 -19.97 -25.86
N ASP A 13 20.04 -20.47 -26.37
CA ASP A 13 19.23 -19.81 -27.36
C ASP A 13 18.34 -18.80 -26.60
N ALA A 14 18.48 -17.53 -26.95
CA ALA A 14 17.75 -16.44 -26.32
C ALA A 14 16.23 -16.68 -26.44
N PRO A 15 15.43 -16.54 -25.37
CA PRO A 15 13.99 -16.61 -25.54
C PRO A 15 13.48 -15.40 -26.35
N PRO A 16 12.58 -15.63 -27.31
CA PRO A 16 12.15 -14.64 -28.28
C PRO A 16 11.26 -13.56 -27.66
N GLN A 17 11.43 -12.32 -28.13
CA GLN A 17 10.40 -11.30 -28.03
C GLN A 17 9.15 -11.77 -28.80
N VAL A 18 8.00 -11.83 -28.14
CA VAL A 18 6.73 -11.09 -28.44
C VAL A 18 5.55 -11.80 -27.80
N ASN A 19 4.96 -11.21 -26.76
CA ASN A 19 3.60 -11.54 -26.35
C ASN A 19 2.64 -10.79 -27.28
N ALA A 20 2.23 -11.43 -28.38
CA ALA A 20 1.18 -10.95 -29.26
C ALA A 20 -0.20 -11.17 -28.63
N GLY A 21 -0.92 -10.09 -28.31
CA GLY A 21 -2.37 -10.13 -28.15
C GLY A 21 -3.04 -10.36 -29.51
N GLN A 22 -4.15 -11.09 -29.55
CA GLN A 22 -4.84 -11.58 -30.75
C GLN A 22 -5.56 -10.50 -31.60
N ASP A 23 -5.22 -9.23 -31.43
CA ASP A 23 -6.01 -8.11 -31.97
C ASP A 23 -5.15 -6.96 -32.52
N GLY A 24 -3.83 -7.15 -32.64
CA GLY A 24 -2.96 -6.28 -33.46
C GLY A 24 -2.80 -4.83 -32.96
N ASN A 25 -3.44 -4.46 -31.86
CA ASN A 25 -3.23 -3.18 -31.20
C ASN A 25 -2.11 -3.30 -30.17
N ALA A 26 -1.16 -2.37 -30.22
CA ALA A 26 -0.14 -2.23 -29.20
C ALA A 26 -0.82 -2.05 -27.83
N ILE A 27 -0.56 -2.96 -26.89
CA ILE A 27 -0.91 -2.76 -25.49
C ILE A 27 -0.17 -1.49 -25.06
N PRO A 28 -0.85 -0.47 -24.50
CA PRO A 28 -0.18 0.68 -23.95
C PRO A 28 0.88 0.17 -22.96
N GLN A 29 2.16 0.39 -23.27
CA GLN A 29 3.22 0.10 -22.30
C GLN A 29 2.89 0.92 -21.06
N ALA A 30 2.74 0.23 -19.92
CA ALA A 30 2.73 0.90 -18.63
C ALA A 30 3.91 1.89 -18.61
N PRO A 31 3.73 3.13 -18.11
CA PRO A 31 4.80 4.09 -18.07
C PRO A 31 5.98 3.44 -17.37
N ALA A 32 7.14 3.42 -18.04
CA ALA A 32 8.37 2.91 -17.46
C ALA A 32 8.59 3.61 -16.12
N ASP A 33 8.52 2.86 -15.02
CA ASP A 33 9.01 3.32 -13.73
C ASP A 33 10.42 3.87 -13.97
N ALA A 34 10.62 5.16 -13.70
CA ALA A 34 11.93 5.76 -13.83
C ALA A 34 12.91 4.92 -13.02
N ALA A 35 13.89 4.30 -13.69
CA ALA A 35 14.92 3.49 -13.06
C ALA A 35 15.66 4.39 -12.07
N ILE A 36 15.28 4.28 -10.80
CA ILE A 36 16.00 4.92 -9.71
C ILE A 36 17.30 4.14 -9.59
N ASP A 37 18.43 4.82 -9.80
CA ASP A 37 19.77 4.28 -9.63
C ASP A 37 19.94 3.81 -8.18
N VAL A 38 19.70 2.52 -7.93
CA VAL A 38 19.95 1.89 -6.64
C VAL A 38 21.35 1.30 -6.71
N PRO A 39 22.27 1.65 -5.80
CA PRO A 39 23.59 1.05 -5.75
C PRO A 39 23.48 -0.48 -5.77
N ALA A 40 24.24 -1.12 -6.66
CA ALA A 40 24.27 -2.58 -6.76
C ALA A 40 24.56 -3.21 -5.38
N HIS A 41 23.79 -4.22 -5.04
CA HIS A 41 23.90 -4.91 -3.75
C HIS A 41 25.31 -5.53 -3.61
N PRO A 42 26.02 -5.31 -2.49
CA PRO A 42 27.38 -5.83 -2.32
C PRO A 42 27.40 -7.35 -2.13
N ASP A 43 28.36 -8.01 -2.77
CA ASP A 43 28.58 -9.45 -2.62
C ASP A 43 28.84 -9.82 -1.16
N GLY A 44 28.04 -10.77 -0.64
CA GLY A 44 28.17 -11.27 0.74
C GLY A 44 27.26 -10.60 1.78
N CYS A 45 26.48 -9.58 1.40
CA CYS A 45 25.43 -9.05 2.28
C CYS A 45 24.10 -9.81 2.08
N PRO A 46 23.19 -9.83 3.08
CA PRO A 46 21.85 -10.36 2.91
C PRO A 46 21.08 -9.52 1.89
N PRO A 47 20.20 -10.14 1.07
CA PRO A 47 19.44 -9.41 0.06
C PRO A 47 18.67 -8.24 0.70
N ASP A 48 18.72 -7.10 0.02
CA ASP A 48 18.02 -5.91 0.50
C ASP A 48 16.51 -6.12 0.46
N PRO A 49 15.77 -5.83 1.56
CA PRO A 49 14.31 -5.95 1.56
C PRO A 49 13.64 -4.90 0.66
N GLY A 50 14.39 -3.94 0.10
CA GLY A 50 13.90 -2.81 -0.68
C GLY A 50 13.19 -1.76 0.18
N PHE A 51 12.29 -2.19 1.06
CA PHE A 51 11.55 -1.38 2.02
C PHE A 51 11.75 -1.86 3.45
N ARG A 52 11.69 -0.91 4.39
CA ARG A 52 11.57 -1.18 5.83
C ARG A 52 10.36 -0.45 6.36
N PHE A 53 9.54 -1.15 7.14
CA PHE A 53 8.36 -0.59 7.78
C PHE A 53 8.51 -0.67 9.30
N TYR A 54 8.13 0.39 9.99
CA TYR A 54 8.24 0.47 11.45
C TYR A 54 7.21 1.42 12.04
N ASN A 55 7.07 1.40 13.37
CA ASN A 55 6.03 2.14 14.09
C ASN A 55 4.60 1.84 13.59
N VAL A 56 4.35 0.60 13.18
CA VAL A 56 3.04 0.15 12.68
C VAL A 56 2.02 0.23 13.81
N LYS A 57 0.94 0.97 13.58
CA LYS A 57 -0.16 1.15 14.53
C LYS A 57 -1.50 1.04 13.82
N SER A 58 -2.46 0.37 14.44
CA SER A 58 -3.86 0.43 14.01
C SER A 58 -4.36 1.88 14.10
N THR A 59 -4.97 2.38 13.04
CA THR A 59 -5.51 3.73 12.98
C THR A 59 -6.85 3.75 12.24
N PHE A 60 -7.63 4.80 12.46
CA PHE A 60 -8.81 5.05 11.64
C PHE A 60 -8.40 5.82 10.40
N VAL A 61 -8.76 5.29 9.23
CA VAL A 61 -8.57 5.95 7.93
C VAL A 61 -9.95 6.38 7.44
N GLY A 62 -10.34 7.59 7.85
CA GLY A 62 -11.58 8.25 7.47
C GLY A 62 -11.41 9.17 6.28
N ASP A 63 -12.50 9.40 5.56
CA ASP A 63 -12.59 10.48 4.59
C ASP A 63 -12.90 11.79 5.34
N PRO A 64 -11.97 12.77 5.39
CA PRO A 64 -12.20 14.02 6.12
C PRO A 64 -13.38 14.83 5.57
N LYS A 65 -13.81 14.59 4.32
CA LYS A 65 -14.99 15.24 3.73
C LYS A 65 -16.31 14.57 4.16
N LYS A 66 -16.25 13.43 4.83
CA LYS A 66 -17.41 12.64 5.30
C LYS A 66 -17.46 12.52 6.83
N THR A 67 -16.83 13.47 7.50
CA THR A 67 -16.95 13.65 8.95
C THR A 67 -18.02 14.70 9.23
N VAL A 68 -18.96 14.39 10.10
CA VAL A 68 -19.93 15.35 10.64
C VAL A 68 -19.53 15.71 12.06
N TYR A 69 -19.76 16.96 12.41
CA TYR A 69 -19.48 17.52 13.73
C TYR A 69 -20.77 18.03 14.36
N GLY A 70 -20.82 18.11 15.68
CA GLY A 70 -21.91 18.78 16.35
C GLY A 70 -21.74 18.93 17.85
N ASP A 71 -22.66 19.70 18.41
CA ASP A 71 -22.68 20.09 19.80
C ASP A 71 -23.15 18.96 20.73
N PRO A 72 -22.78 19.00 22.03
CA PRO A 72 -23.28 18.08 23.05
C PRO A 72 -24.81 17.91 23.01
N GLY A 73 -25.26 16.67 23.05
CA GLY A 73 -26.68 16.28 22.98
C GLY A 73 -27.25 16.20 21.56
N THR A 74 -26.49 16.59 20.53
CA THR A 74 -26.92 16.44 19.13
C THR A 74 -26.72 15.01 18.65
N THR A 75 -27.66 14.51 17.83
CA THR A 75 -27.50 13.24 17.13
C THR A 75 -26.80 13.50 15.80
N LEU A 76 -25.60 12.97 15.66
CA LEU A 76 -24.84 12.94 14.42
C LEU A 76 -25.23 11.72 13.60
N SER A 77 -25.37 11.88 12.29
CA SER A 77 -25.65 10.77 11.38
C SER A 77 -24.79 10.89 10.13
N VAL A 78 -24.20 9.77 9.72
CA VAL A 78 -23.46 9.64 8.47
C VAL A 78 -24.05 8.51 7.64
N SER A 79 -24.14 8.70 6.33
CA SER A 79 -24.47 7.67 5.38
C SER A 79 -23.60 7.85 4.15
N VAL A 80 -23.04 6.75 3.67
CA VAL A 80 -22.19 6.70 2.50
C VAL A 80 -22.72 5.60 1.62
N ALA A 81 -23.07 5.98 0.39
CA ALA A 81 -23.58 5.07 -0.61
C ALA A 81 -22.56 3.98 -0.95
N GLU A 82 -23.07 2.88 -1.49
CA GLU A 82 -22.25 1.93 -2.23
C GLU A 82 -21.43 2.64 -3.32
N GLY A 83 -20.19 2.20 -3.52
CA GLY A 83 -19.27 2.77 -4.51
C GLY A 83 -18.39 3.91 -3.98
N HIS A 84 -18.52 4.31 -2.72
CA HIS A 84 -17.67 5.37 -2.16
C HIS A 84 -16.28 4.83 -1.84
N THR A 85 -15.25 5.57 -2.20
CA THR A 85 -13.86 5.14 -2.04
C THR A 85 -13.13 5.97 -1.00
N TRP A 86 -12.47 5.31 -0.05
CA TRP A 86 -11.52 5.93 0.87
C TRP A 86 -10.10 5.69 0.38
N THR A 87 -9.33 6.75 0.26
CA THR A 87 -7.93 6.68 -0.13
C THR A 87 -7.04 6.85 1.09
N GLY A 88 -6.02 6.02 1.19
CA GLY A 88 -4.90 6.23 2.08
C GLY A 88 -4.07 7.43 1.67
N THR A 89 -3.12 7.79 2.52
CA THR A 89 -2.25 8.96 2.29
C THR A 89 -0.78 8.61 2.45
N PHE A 90 0.07 9.27 1.67
CA PHE A 90 1.52 9.23 1.77
C PHE A 90 2.06 10.65 1.90
N THR A 91 3.03 10.86 2.80
CA THR A 91 3.55 12.20 3.09
C THR A 91 4.75 12.59 2.20
N TYR A 92 5.28 11.67 1.39
CA TYR A 92 6.52 11.92 0.61
C TYR A 92 6.62 11.02 -0.63
N SER A 93 5.64 11.07 -1.53
CA SER A 93 5.65 10.29 -2.77
C SER A 93 6.46 10.97 -3.87
N ALA A 94 7.78 11.05 -3.71
CA ALA A 94 8.67 11.33 -4.84
C ALA A 94 8.88 10.04 -5.66
N LYS A 95 8.18 9.94 -6.80
CA LYS A 95 8.41 8.99 -7.92
C LYS A 95 8.43 7.49 -7.58
N LEU A 96 7.83 7.06 -6.48
CA LEU A 96 7.62 5.64 -6.20
C LEU A 96 6.23 5.25 -6.69
N SER A 97 6.15 4.16 -7.45
CA SER A 97 4.88 3.49 -7.71
C SER A 97 4.25 3.07 -6.38
N GLU A 98 3.20 3.78 -5.97
CA GLU A 98 2.48 3.56 -4.70
C GLU A 98 2.04 2.09 -4.55
N SER A 99 1.74 1.43 -5.66
CA SER A 99 1.40 0.00 -5.73
C SER A 99 2.49 -0.91 -5.18
N VAL A 100 3.76 -0.65 -5.49
CA VAL A 100 4.90 -1.46 -5.00
C VAL A 100 5.06 -1.30 -3.49
N LEU A 101 4.89 -0.07 -2.99
CA LEU A 101 5.00 0.20 -1.55
C LEU A 101 3.84 -0.42 -0.77
N VAL A 102 2.61 -0.38 -1.32
CA VAL A 102 1.44 -1.02 -0.70
C VAL A 102 1.62 -2.54 -0.66
N ALA A 103 2.10 -3.16 -1.75
CA ALA A 103 2.36 -4.60 -1.80
C ALA A 103 3.45 -5.02 -0.79
N ALA A 104 4.56 -4.29 -0.73
CA ALA A 104 5.63 -4.55 0.23
C ALA A 104 5.16 -4.35 1.69
N ALA A 105 4.29 -3.37 1.93
CA ALA A 105 3.70 -3.13 3.24
C ALA A 105 2.69 -4.24 3.62
N GLU A 106 1.91 -4.75 2.67
CA GLU A 106 0.96 -5.85 2.90
C GLU A 106 1.69 -7.13 3.32
N GLU A 107 2.77 -7.47 2.62
CA GLU A 107 3.64 -8.59 2.97
C GLU A 107 4.25 -8.41 4.38
N SER A 108 4.76 -7.20 4.66
CA SER A 108 5.46 -6.92 5.92
C SER A 108 4.54 -6.81 7.15
N ILE A 109 3.36 -6.21 6.99
CA ILE A 109 2.40 -5.98 8.08
C ILE A 109 1.51 -7.21 8.28
N SER A 110 1.53 -8.18 7.34
CA SER A 110 0.68 -9.37 7.34
C SER A 110 -0.81 -9.04 7.48
N GLY A 111 -1.21 -7.87 7.00
CA GLY A 111 -2.57 -7.35 7.08
C GLY A 111 -3.01 -6.95 5.69
N SER A 112 -4.25 -7.29 5.33
CA SER A 112 -4.82 -6.90 4.04
C SER A 112 -5.07 -5.39 4.01
N ILE A 113 -4.12 -4.67 3.45
CA ILE A 113 -4.09 -3.22 3.29
C ILE A 113 -4.21 -2.87 1.82
N SER A 114 -4.77 -1.71 1.54
CA SER A 114 -4.93 -1.22 0.17
C SER A 114 -4.68 0.28 0.13
N TYR A 115 -4.32 0.81 -1.04
CA TYR A 115 -4.28 2.27 -1.20
C TYR A 115 -5.68 2.87 -1.16
N ALA A 116 -6.62 2.23 -1.86
CA ALA A 116 -7.99 2.70 -1.98
C ALA A 116 -8.95 1.56 -1.66
N LYS A 117 -10.01 1.88 -0.90
CA LYS A 117 -11.08 0.94 -0.59
C LYS A 117 -12.42 1.52 -0.97
N THR A 118 -13.11 0.82 -1.86
CA THR A 118 -14.49 1.12 -2.25
C THR A 118 -15.47 0.34 -1.39
N THR A 119 -16.50 1.01 -0.88
CA THR A 119 -17.62 0.37 -0.18
C THR A 119 -18.47 -0.40 -1.17
N THR A 120 -18.79 -1.64 -0.87
CA THR A 120 -19.71 -2.47 -1.69
C THR A 120 -21.13 -2.46 -1.17
N VAL A 121 -21.39 -1.74 -0.07
CA VAL A 121 -22.70 -1.60 0.56
C VAL A 121 -22.86 -0.17 1.04
N THR A 122 -24.10 0.30 1.10
CA THR A 122 -24.42 1.56 1.78
C THR A 122 -24.19 1.37 3.28
N LEU A 123 -23.31 2.19 3.84
CA LEU A 123 -22.95 2.17 5.26
C LEU A 123 -23.43 3.44 5.91
N GLY A 124 -24.04 3.31 7.07
CA GLY A 124 -24.44 4.45 7.86
C GLY A 124 -24.42 4.15 9.34
N GLY A 125 -24.38 5.21 10.13
CA GLY A 125 -24.47 5.12 11.57
C GLY A 125 -24.91 6.44 12.16
N SER A 126 -25.37 6.35 13.38
CA SER A 126 -25.82 7.48 14.17
C SER A 126 -25.20 7.42 15.54
N TRP A 127 -24.79 8.56 16.07
CA TRP A 127 -24.18 8.68 17.37
C TRP A 127 -24.61 9.98 18.05
N VAL A 128 -24.91 9.91 19.35
CA VAL A 128 -25.28 11.09 20.13
C VAL A 128 -24.06 11.63 20.84
N VAL A 129 -23.75 12.91 20.62
CA VAL A 129 -22.63 13.56 21.29
C VAL A 129 -22.89 13.59 22.80
N PRO A 130 -22.03 13.01 23.65
CA PRO A 130 -22.18 13.04 25.09
C PRO A 130 -22.26 14.48 25.61
N LYS A 131 -23.16 14.73 26.58
CA LYS A 131 -23.38 16.08 27.11
C LYS A 131 -22.18 16.68 27.84
N ASN A 132 -21.24 15.85 28.25
CA ASN A 132 -20.00 16.23 28.93
C ASN A 132 -18.84 16.55 27.95
N GLN A 133 -19.07 16.44 26.64
CA GLN A 133 -18.09 16.76 25.62
C GLN A 133 -18.39 18.12 24.99
N ARG A 134 -17.36 18.89 24.64
CA ARG A 134 -17.52 20.23 24.06
C ARG A 134 -18.02 20.20 22.61
N GLU A 135 -17.50 19.27 21.81
CA GLU A 135 -17.85 19.07 20.41
C GLU A 135 -17.53 17.62 20.07
N GLY A 136 -18.44 16.94 19.40
CA GLY A 136 -18.26 15.56 18.95
C GLY A 136 -18.20 15.45 17.43
N TRP A 137 -17.61 14.35 16.95
CA TRP A 137 -17.62 14.02 15.53
C TRP A 137 -18.01 12.57 15.28
N LEU A 138 -18.55 12.32 14.10
CA LEU A 138 -18.86 11.00 13.57
C LEU A 138 -18.31 10.92 12.14
N ALA A 139 -17.50 9.92 11.86
CA ALA A 139 -16.88 9.73 10.56
C ALA A 139 -17.03 8.28 10.09
N LEU A 140 -17.26 8.11 8.79
CA LEU A 140 -17.13 6.81 8.14
C LEU A 140 -15.75 6.70 7.47
N GLY A 141 -15.16 5.52 7.59
CA GLY A 141 -13.89 5.18 6.98
C GLY A 141 -13.64 3.69 7.07
N SER A 142 -12.38 3.33 7.28
CA SER A 142 -11.95 1.97 7.53
C SER A 142 -11.04 1.90 8.76
N LYS A 143 -10.98 0.73 9.37
CA LYS A 143 -9.79 0.40 10.18
C LYS A 143 -8.63 0.27 9.20
N GLY A 144 -7.47 0.78 9.58
CA GLY A 144 -6.29 0.77 8.75
C GLY A 144 -5.02 0.80 9.58
N TYR A 145 -3.91 1.07 8.93
CA TYR A 145 -2.60 1.12 9.56
C TYR A 145 -1.91 2.44 9.25
N SER A 146 -1.32 3.04 10.29
CA SER A 146 -0.34 4.10 10.14
C SER A 146 1.03 3.51 10.38
N PHE A 147 1.99 3.81 9.52
CA PHE A 147 3.36 3.35 9.67
C PHE A 147 4.35 4.31 9.03
N ASN A 148 5.61 4.18 9.45
CA ASN A 148 6.74 4.81 8.79
C ASN A 148 7.34 3.81 7.81
N TRP A 149 7.86 4.32 6.70
CA TRP A 149 8.53 3.51 5.69
C TRP A 149 9.85 4.14 5.27
N GLU A 150 10.81 3.29 4.93
CA GLU A 150 12.10 3.65 4.36
C GLU A 150 12.37 2.77 3.14
N ARG A 151 12.84 3.38 2.05
CA ARG A 151 13.43 2.70 0.91
C ARG A 151 14.94 2.88 0.96
N GLY A 152 15.69 1.82 0.73
CA GLY A 152 17.15 1.89 0.77
C GLY A 152 17.80 0.66 0.17
N SER A 153 19.12 0.65 0.23
CA SER A 153 19.94 -0.50 -0.08
C SER A 153 21.11 -0.59 0.89
N THR A 154 21.75 -1.74 0.90
CA THR A 154 22.90 -2.01 1.76
C THR A 154 24.17 -1.60 1.03
N ASN A 155 25.07 -0.87 1.71
CA ASN A 155 26.37 -0.51 1.16
C ASN A 155 27.41 -1.64 1.35
N GLY A 156 28.60 -1.47 0.77
CA GLY A 156 29.70 -2.45 0.84
C GLY A 156 30.21 -2.84 2.24
N GLY A 157 29.70 -2.18 3.31
CA GLY A 157 29.94 -2.56 4.70
C GLY A 157 28.75 -3.26 5.37
N CYS A 158 27.82 -3.80 4.57
CA CYS A 158 26.53 -4.34 5.01
C CYS A 158 25.68 -3.37 5.87
N LYS A 159 25.79 -2.06 5.64
CA LYS A 159 24.99 -1.04 6.34
C LYS A 159 23.88 -0.51 5.44
N TRP A 160 22.68 -0.44 6.00
CA TRP A 160 21.50 0.13 5.34
C TRP A 160 21.66 1.63 5.12
N ILE A 161 21.48 2.07 3.87
CA ILE A 161 21.46 3.47 3.48
C ILE A 161 20.05 3.81 2.99
N VAL A 162 19.44 4.79 3.65
CA VAL A 162 18.09 5.27 3.33
C VAL A 162 18.17 6.20 2.12
N SER A 163 17.53 5.80 1.02
CA SER A 163 17.36 6.60 -0.20
C SER A 163 16.08 7.45 -0.17
N ASN A 164 15.03 6.97 0.48
CA ASN A 164 13.75 7.64 0.58
C ASN A 164 13.02 7.20 1.85
N HIS A 165 12.17 8.05 2.41
CA HIS A 165 11.41 7.72 3.61
C HIS A 165 10.13 8.55 3.69
N GLY A 166 9.20 8.09 4.50
CA GLY A 166 7.98 8.82 4.75
C GLY A 166 7.06 8.13 5.73
N THR A 167 5.83 8.61 5.77
CA THR A 167 4.74 8.02 6.54
C THR A 167 3.58 7.68 5.62
N ALA A 168 2.86 6.63 5.97
CA ALA A 168 1.70 6.16 5.27
C ALA A 168 0.54 5.95 6.24
N LYS A 169 -0.69 6.19 5.76
CA LYS A 169 -1.92 5.76 6.41
C LYS A 169 -2.76 5.03 5.37
N LEU A 170 -2.92 3.72 5.52
CA LEU A 170 -3.59 2.88 4.54
C LEU A 170 -4.84 2.21 5.13
N PRO A 171 -5.97 2.21 4.41
CA PRO A 171 -7.16 1.46 4.80
C PRO A 171 -6.92 -0.06 4.78
N ALA A 172 -7.43 -0.76 5.78
CA ALA A 172 -7.55 -2.23 5.78
C ALA A 172 -8.95 -2.65 5.32
N LEU A 173 -9.15 -3.95 5.06
CA LEU A 173 -10.33 -4.47 4.36
C LEU A 173 -11.70 -4.19 5.01
N SER A 174 -11.74 -3.73 6.27
CA SER A 174 -12.99 -3.60 7.02
C SER A 174 -13.48 -2.15 7.12
N PRO A 175 -14.69 -1.85 6.60
CA PRO A 175 -15.35 -0.57 6.85
C PRO A 175 -15.53 -0.33 8.35
N TYR A 176 -15.45 0.92 8.79
CA TYR A 176 -15.53 1.29 10.20
C TYR A 176 -16.14 2.68 10.38
N ILE A 177 -16.95 2.83 11.43
CA ILE A 177 -17.49 4.11 11.88
C ILE A 177 -16.75 4.48 13.16
N ALA A 178 -16.18 5.68 13.18
CA ALA A 178 -15.50 6.21 14.34
C ALA A 178 -16.20 7.48 14.83
N HIS A 179 -16.09 7.73 16.13
CA HIS A 179 -16.53 8.96 16.76
C HIS A 179 -15.52 9.38 17.85
N SER A 180 -15.58 10.65 18.26
CA SER A 180 -14.81 11.19 19.39
C SER A 180 -15.34 10.75 20.74
#